data_AF-A0A068V8E3-F1
#
_entry.id   AF-A0A068V8E3-F1
#
_cell.length_a   1.000
_cell.length_b   1.000
_cell.length_c   1.000
_cell.angle_alpha   90.00
_cell.angle_beta   90.00
_cell.angle_gamma   90.00
#
_symmetry.space_group_name_H-M   'P 1'
#
loop_
_entity.id
_entity.type
_entity.pdbx_description
1 polymer ?
#
loop_
_entity_poly.entity_id
_entity_poly.type
_entity_poly.pdbx_seq_one_letter_code
_entity_poly.pdbx_strand_id
1 'polypeptide(L)' 'MVNYSVSAPDGGYLAKVTVGGMDFDSSCFSELLSTPEEATDSAAALMIAQLRAMAGHT' A
#
# COMPACT_ATOMS: atom_id res chain seq x y z
N MET A 1 -7.06 8.34 8.39
CA MET A 1 -7.86 7.18 7.95
C MET A 1 -6.97 6.29 7.11
N VAL A 2 -6.99 4.97 7.36
CA VAL A 2 -6.26 3.99 6.54
C VAL A 2 -7.28 3.10 5.85
N ASN A 3 -7.18 2.96 4.54
CA ASN A 3 -8.05 2.14 3.72
C ASN A 3 -7.23 1.07 3.02
N TYR A 4 -7.60 -0.20 3.21
CA TYR A 4 -7.00 -1.34 2.53
C TYR A 4 -7.97 -1.84 1.46
N SER A 5 -7.46 -2.21 0.29
CA SER A 5 -8.26 -2.74 -0.81
C SER A 5 -7.44 -3.76 -1.59
N VAL A 6 -7.93 -4.98 -1.70
CA VAL A 6 -7.26 -6.02 -2.50
C VAL A 6 -8.10 -6.24 -3.75
N SER A 7 -7.45 -6.17 -4.90
CA SER A 7 -8.01 -6.45 -6.22
C SER A 7 -7.36 -7.70 -6.77
N ALA A 8 -8.11 -8.54 -7.47
CA ALA A 8 -7.60 -9.74 -8.13
C ALA A 8 -7.76 -9.58 -9.64
N PRO A 9 -6.85 -8.85 -10.32
CA PRO A 9 -6.83 -8.81 -11.79
C PRO A 9 -6.46 -10.18 -12.38
N ASP A 10 -6.87 -10.46 -13.61
CA ASP A 10 -6.49 -11.68 -14.32
C ASP A 10 -4.96 -11.86 -14.34
N GLY A 11 -4.47 -12.85 -13.59
CA GLY A 11 -3.04 -13.15 -13.45
C GLY A 11 -2.41 -12.85 -12.09
N GLY A 12 -3.15 -12.34 -11.10
CA GLY A 12 -2.63 -12.20 -9.73
C GLY A 12 -3.49 -11.39 -8.77
N TYR A 13 -2.89 -10.98 -7.67
CA TYR A 13 -3.47 -10.16 -6.61
C TYR A 13 -2.67 -8.87 -6.45
N LEU A 14 -3.40 -7.78 -6.27
CA LEU A 14 -2.85 -6.46 -6.09
C LEU A 14 -3.51 -5.81 -4.88
N ALA A 15 -2.73 -5.51 -3.86
CA ALA A 15 -3.20 -4.77 -2.70
C ALA A 15 -2.93 -3.29 -2.89
N LYS A 16 -3.88 -2.47 -2.47
CA LYS A 16 -3.81 -1.02 -2.41
C LYS A 16 -4.01 -0.61 -0.96
N VAL A 17 -3.08 0.16 -0.44
CA VAL A 17 -3.18 0.79 0.87
C VAL A 17 -3.19 2.29 0.64
N THR A 18 -4.25 2.94 1.09
CA THR A 18 -4.37 4.40 1.08
C THR A 18 -4.35 4.89 2.52
N VAL A 19 -3.46 5.81 2.84
CA VAL A 19 -3.41 6.51 4.13
C VAL A 19 -3.68 7.98 3.85
N GLY A 20 -4.85 8.43 4.31
CA GLY A 20 -5.26 9.83 4.27
C GLY A 20 -5.21 10.46 5.65
N GLY A 21 -4.59 11.62 5.75
CA GLY A 21 -4.61 12.57 6.85
C GLY A 21 -5.20 13.92 6.41
N MET A 22 -5.25 14.88 7.34
CA MET A 22 -5.92 16.17 7.11
C MET A 22 -5.22 17.08 6.08
N ASP A 23 -3.94 16.85 5.82
CA ASP A 23 -3.10 17.60 4.87
C ASP A 23 -2.38 16.67 3.86
N PHE A 24 -2.62 15.36 3.95
CA PHE A 24 -1.78 14.38 3.29
C PHE A 24 -2.59 13.19 2.80
N ASP A 25 -2.46 12.84 1.54
CA ASP A 25 -2.94 11.58 0.98
C ASP A 25 -1.75 10.85 0.39
N SER A 26 -1.54 9.60 0.80
CA SER A 26 -0.70 8.70 0.02
C SER A 26 -1.39 7.38 -0.19
N SER A 27 -1.18 6.86 -1.38
CA SER A 27 -1.60 5.53 -1.74
C SER A 27 -0.40 4.77 -2.27
N CYS A 28 -0.30 3.52 -1.83
CA CYS A 28 0.70 2.60 -2.29
C CYS A 28 0.02 1.33 -2.80
N PHE A 29 0.60 0.75 -3.84
CA PHE A 29 0.15 -0.48 -4.45
C PHE A 29 1.23 -1.53 -4.28
N SER A 30 0.84 -2.76 -4.00
CA SER A 30 1.74 -3.89 -4.09
C SER A 30 2.07 -4.20 -5.55
N GLU A 31 3.12 -4.96 -5.72
CA GLU A 31 3.36 -5.69 -6.95
C GLU A 31 2.25 -6.74 -7.18
N LEU A 32 2.16 -7.22 -8.42
CA LEU A 32 1.21 -8.24 -8.80
C LEU A 32 1.72 -9.60 -8.30
N LEU A 33 1.07 -10.12 -7.27
CA LEU A 33 1.55 -11.30 -6.54
C LEU A 33 0.58 -12.48 -6.65
N SER A 34 1.09 -13.68 -6.41
CA SER A 34 0.33 -14.92 -6.55
C SER A 34 -0.71 -15.11 -5.46
N THR A 35 -0.54 -14.44 -4.31
CA THR A 35 -1.45 -14.55 -3.17
C THR A 35 -1.87 -13.17 -2.65
N PRO A 36 -3.09 -13.05 -2.12
CA PRO A 36 -3.58 -11.79 -1.54
C PRO A 36 -2.83 -11.41 -0.25
N GLU A 37 -2.29 -12.39 0.47
CA GLU A 37 -1.53 -12.15 1.70
C GLU A 37 -0.18 -11.49 1.39
N GLU A 38 0.57 -12.03 0.43
CA GLU A 38 1.83 -11.42 -0.02
C GLU A 38 1.60 -10.04 -0.63
N ALA A 39 0.53 -9.87 -1.41
CA ALA A 39 0.13 -8.57 -1.95
C ALA A 39 -0.07 -7.56 -0.81
N THR A 40 -0.83 -7.93 0.22
CA THR A 40 -1.11 -7.05 1.36
C THR A 40 0.16 -6.73 2.16
N ASP A 41 0.99 -7.73 2.44
CA ASP A 41 2.27 -7.55 3.13
C ASP A 41 3.18 -6.59 2.36
N SER A 42 3.30 -6.79 1.04
CA SER A 42 4.11 -5.95 0.17
C SER A 42 3.59 -4.50 0.11
N ALA A 43 2.28 -4.30 -0.07
CA ALA A 43 1.69 -2.96 -0.03
C ALA A 43 1.89 -2.28 1.33
N ALA A 44 1.75 -3.01 2.43
CA ALA A 44 1.94 -2.48 3.78
C ALA A 44 3.40 -2.09 4.03
N ALA A 45 4.35 -2.95 3.66
CA ALA A 45 5.78 -2.67 3.79
C ALA A 45 6.19 -1.43 2.97
N LEU A 46 5.73 -1.34 1.73
CA LEU A 46 5.96 -0.16 0.88
C LEU A 46 5.35 1.11 1.48
N MET A 47 4.13 1.03 2.01
CA MET A 47 3.47 2.15 2.67
C MET A 47 4.25 2.64 3.89
N ILE A 48 4.75 1.72 4.72
CA ILE A 48 5.57 2.06 5.89
C ILE A 48 6.88 2.71 5.46
N ALA A 49 7.54 2.18 4.42
CA ALA A 49 8.77 2.77 3.89
C ALA A 49 8.54 4.18 3.34
N GLN A 50 7.44 4.38 2.60
CA GLN A 50 7.07 5.69 2.07
C GLN A 50 6.77 6.69 3.20
N LEU A 51 5.95 6.29 4.19
CA LEU A 51 5.66 7.09 5.38
C LEU A 51 6.93 7.49 6.13
N ARG A 52 7.88 6.56 6.30
CA ARG A 52 9.18 6.87 6.92
C ARG A 52 10.00 7.84 6.10
N ALA A 53 10.03 7.70 4.78
CA ALA A 53 10.75 8.61 3.90
C ALA A 53 10.18 10.04 3.98
N MET A 54 8.85 10.18 4.02
CA MET A 54 8.19 11.48 4.18
C MET A 54 8.41 12.06 5.58
N ALA A 55 8.39 11.23 6.62
CA ALA A 55 8.70 11.65 7.99
C ALA A 55 10.17 12.06 8.17
N GLY A 56 11.10 11.47 7.41
CA GLY A 56 12.53 11.79 7.44
C GLY A 56 12.93 13.02 6.62
N HIS A 57 12.02 13.58 5.82
CA HIS A 57 12.14 14.92 5.26
C HIS A 57 11.70 15.94 6.32
N THR A 58 12.56 16.21 7.31
CA THR A 58 12.40 17.33 8.26
C THR A 58 13.63 18.20 8.28
#